data_AF-Q66Z80-F1
#
_entry.id   AF-Q66Z80-F1
#
_cell.length_a   1.000
_cell.length_b   1.000
_cell.length_c   1.000
_cell.angle_alpha   90.00
_cell.angle_beta   90.00
_cell.angle_gamma   90.00
#
_symmetry.space_group_name_H-M   'P 1'
#
loop_
_entity.id
_entity.type
_entity.pdbx_description
1 polymer ?
#
loop_
_entity_poly.entity_id
_entity_poly.type
_entity_poly.pdbx_seq_one_letter_code
_entity_poly.pdbx_strand_id
1 'polypeptide(L)'
;MDNNNSFNLNNFNMDFTLKLFQEYQKLINENKILKNSLKNSSKSKKENSKPTPKFYLTPKSIKLILKCAKKLKQIDPISGWFVHLLLISGCRGTELQKVKMQDISSFLSKTGKTLYTIKVNVAKKRNTSCIREIVINSEEFEAIQTAHKNHFQEKTLDSRRTYLFQKSKHKFKDNQIDIVHISKKFKNLLKKSGFRVNKSLHLCRNLFISNLKSTRLQFFSN
;
A
#
# COMPACT_ATOMS: atom_id res chain seq x y z
N MET A 1 16.45 -2.91 -43.15
CA MET A 1 15.09 -2.78 -42.60
C MET A 1 14.92 -3.89 -41.59
N ASP A 2 15.11 -3.61 -40.31
CA ASP A 2 14.81 -4.56 -39.23
C ASP A 2 13.88 -3.85 -38.24
N ASN A 3 12.58 -4.14 -38.37
CA ASN A 3 11.54 -3.65 -37.50
C ASN A 3 11.69 -4.32 -36.13
N ASN A 4 12.34 -3.62 -35.19
CA ASN A 4 12.29 -3.91 -33.76
C ASN A 4 10.86 -3.67 -33.24
N ASN A 5 9.98 -4.63 -33.48
CA ASN A 5 8.67 -4.69 -32.84
C ASN A 5 8.85 -5.31 -31.44
N SER A 6 9.54 -4.60 -30.56
CA SER A 6 9.45 -4.86 -29.12
C SER A 6 8.06 -4.42 -28.69
N PHE A 7 7.09 -5.34 -28.81
CA PHE A 7 5.74 -5.15 -28.32
C PHE A 7 5.79 -4.54 -26.92
N ASN A 8 5.08 -3.43 -26.78
CA ASN A 8 5.16 -2.43 -25.73
C ASN A 8 4.61 -2.98 -24.38
N LEU A 9 5.30 -3.96 -23.81
CA LEU A 9 4.91 -4.70 -22.60
C LEU A 9 4.87 -3.81 -21.35
N ASN A 10 5.63 -2.72 -21.36
CA ASN A 10 5.67 -1.72 -20.29
C ASN A 10 4.40 -0.84 -20.27
N ASN A 11 3.89 -0.44 -21.44
CA ASN A 11 2.65 0.34 -21.51
C ASN A 11 1.42 -0.49 -21.13
N PHE A 12 1.37 -1.77 -21.50
CA PHE A 12 0.26 -2.66 -21.14
C PHE A 12 0.18 -2.90 -19.62
N ASN A 13 1.34 -3.08 -18.96
CA ASN A 13 1.39 -3.23 -17.50
C ASN A 13 1.05 -1.93 -16.75
N MET A 14 1.44 -0.76 -17.29
CA MET A 14 1.10 0.52 -16.69
C MET A 14 -0.38 0.86 -16.82
N ASP A 15 -0.99 0.66 -17.98
CA ASP A 15 -2.43 0.89 -18.16
C ASP A 15 -3.25 -0.10 -17.30
N PHE A 16 -2.82 -1.35 -17.14
CA PHE A 16 -3.43 -2.31 -16.22
C PHE A 16 -3.27 -1.88 -14.75
N THR A 17 -2.09 -1.42 -14.34
CA THR A 17 -1.82 -0.96 -12.97
C THR A 17 -2.60 0.31 -12.65
N LEU A 18 -2.72 1.23 -13.60
CA LEU A 18 -3.52 2.45 -13.47
C LEU A 18 -5.02 2.12 -13.37
N LYS A 19 -5.51 1.20 -14.19
CA LYS A 19 -6.90 0.71 -14.12
C LYS A 19 -7.20 0.05 -12.78
N LEU A 20 -6.28 -0.78 -12.28
CA LEU A 20 -6.38 -1.42 -10.98
C LEU A 20 -6.32 -0.40 -9.82
N PHE A 21 -5.51 0.65 -9.94
CA PHE A 21 -5.47 1.77 -8.99
C PHE A 21 -6.79 2.56 -9.00
N GLN A 22 -7.31 2.89 -10.18
CA GLN A 22 -8.58 3.60 -10.34
C GLN A 22 -9.74 2.78 -9.77
N GLU A 23 -9.78 1.47 -10.03
CA GLU A 23 -10.78 0.57 -9.45
C GLU A 23 -10.63 0.42 -7.93
N TYR A 24 -9.40 0.38 -7.41
CA TYR A 24 -9.18 0.38 -5.97
C TYR A 24 -9.68 1.67 -5.32
N GLN A 25 -9.42 2.84 -5.93
CA GLN A 25 -9.96 4.12 -5.48
C GLN A 25 -11.49 4.16 -5.60
N LYS A 26 -12.04 3.59 -6.67
CA LYS A 26 -13.50 3.45 -6.88
C LYS A 26 -14.12 2.59 -5.79
N LEU A 27 -13.57 1.41 -5.49
CA LEU A 27 -14.01 0.53 -4.41
C LEU A 27 -13.90 1.19 -3.03
N ILE A 28 -12.86 2.00 -2.77
CA ILE A 28 -12.76 2.79 -1.54
C ILE A 28 -13.90 3.80 -1.44
N ASN A 29 -14.24 4.46 -2.55
CA ASN A 29 -15.30 5.45 -2.60
C ASN A 29 -16.70 4.82 -2.59
N GLU A 30 -16.92 3.71 -3.28
CA GLU A 30 -18.13 2.90 -3.20
C GLU A 30 -18.36 2.37 -1.78
N ASN A 31 -17.32 1.97 -1.05
CA ASN A 31 -17.42 1.65 0.38
C ASN A 31 -17.75 2.86 1.26
N LYS A 32 -17.48 4.10 0.81
CA LYS A 32 -18.00 5.32 1.48
C LYS A 32 -19.48 5.55 1.14
N ILE A 33 -19.92 5.21 -0.07
CA ILE A 33 -21.31 5.36 -0.52
C ILE A 33 -22.22 4.28 0.10
N LEU A 34 -21.78 3.02 0.13
CA LEU A 34 -22.45 1.90 0.81
C LEU A 34 -22.63 2.13 2.31
N LYS A 35 -21.76 2.91 2.96
CA LYS A 35 -21.97 3.34 4.36
C LYS A 35 -23.20 4.24 4.55
N ASN A 36 -23.59 4.97 3.51
CA ASN A 36 -24.77 5.82 3.55
C ASN A 36 -26.04 5.01 3.26
N SER A 37 -25.98 3.96 2.43
CA SER A 37 -27.13 3.11 2.14
C SER A 37 -27.39 2.01 3.18
N LEU A 38 -26.34 1.44 3.81
CA LEU A 38 -26.47 0.40 4.85
C LEU A 38 -27.06 0.91 6.17
N LYS A 39 -27.30 2.21 6.32
CA LYS A 39 -28.14 2.73 7.42
C LYS A 39 -29.63 2.40 7.21
N ASN A 40 -30.05 2.00 6.00
CA ASN A 40 -31.46 1.96 5.61
C ASN A 40 -32.00 0.58 5.15
N SER A 41 -31.27 -0.52 5.28
CA SER A 41 -31.89 -1.83 5.00
C SER A 41 -31.41 -2.92 5.95
N SER A 42 -32.39 -3.55 6.60
CA SER A 42 -32.21 -4.71 7.46
C SER A 42 -32.69 -5.98 6.75
N LYS A 43 -31.97 -7.08 7.04
CA LYS A 43 -32.22 -8.50 6.74
C LYS A 43 -32.10 -8.98 5.29
N SER A 44 -31.15 -9.91 5.08
CA SER A 44 -31.31 -11.02 4.14
C SER A 44 -30.74 -12.33 4.73
N LYS A 45 -31.41 -13.43 4.38
CA LYS A 45 -31.27 -14.80 4.91
C LYS A 45 -29.92 -15.44 4.56
N LYS A 46 -29.45 -16.36 5.43
CA LYS A 46 -28.23 -17.17 5.24
C LYS A 46 -28.53 -18.42 4.41
N GLU A 47 -27.89 -18.56 3.26
CA GLU A 47 -27.68 -19.86 2.61
C GLU A 47 -26.36 -20.50 3.09
N ASN A 48 -26.42 -21.79 3.39
CA ASN A 48 -25.29 -22.60 3.85
C ASN A 48 -24.45 -23.07 2.65
N SER A 49 -23.26 -22.50 2.47
CA SER A 49 -22.23 -23.02 1.58
C SER A 49 -21.06 -23.61 2.37
N LYS A 50 -20.49 -24.71 1.86
CA LYS A 50 -19.39 -25.50 2.47
C LYS A 50 -18.18 -24.62 2.86
N PRO A 51 -17.44 -24.95 3.94
CA PRO A 51 -16.38 -24.09 4.46
C PRO A 51 -15.17 -24.09 3.52
N THR A 52 -15.06 -23.05 2.71
CA THR A 52 -13.84 -22.71 1.97
C THR A 52 -12.73 -22.33 2.96
N PRO A 53 -11.44 -22.56 2.62
CA PRO A 53 -10.33 -22.34 3.54
C PRO A 53 -10.30 -20.87 4.00
N LYS A 54 -10.72 -20.64 5.25
CA LYS A 54 -10.88 -19.31 5.84
C LYS A 54 -9.54 -18.62 6.00
N PHE A 55 -9.17 -17.79 5.03
CA PHE A 55 -8.24 -16.69 5.30
C PHE A 55 -9.05 -15.45 5.73
N TYR A 56 -9.05 -15.22 7.05
CA TYR A 56 -9.92 -14.32 7.82
C TYR A 56 -9.68 -12.82 7.60
N LEU A 57 -10.29 -12.22 6.58
CA LEU A 57 -10.54 -10.78 6.54
C LEU A 57 -12.03 -10.52 6.36
N THR A 58 -12.76 -10.41 7.48
CA THR A 58 -14.16 -10.00 7.45
C THR A 58 -14.27 -8.51 7.09
N PRO A 59 -15.40 -8.03 6.53
CA PRO A 59 -15.59 -6.60 6.27
C PRO A 59 -15.32 -5.72 7.50
N LYS A 60 -15.70 -6.21 8.69
CA LYS A 60 -15.40 -5.57 9.99
C LYS A 60 -13.89 -5.46 10.23
N SER A 61 -13.14 -6.52 9.97
CA SER A 61 -11.68 -6.57 10.12
C SER A 61 -10.98 -5.63 9.13
N ILE A 62 -11.43 -5.60 7.88
CA ILE A 62 -10.91 -4.70 6.84
C ILE A 62 -11.11 -3.24 7.25
N LYS A 63 -12.32 -2.87 7.67
CA LYS A 63 -12.65 -1.53 8.15
C LYS A 63 -11.76 -1.11 9.32
N LEU A 64 -11.49 -2.04 10.25
CA LEU A 64 -10.61 -1.81 11.39
C LEU A 64 -9.16 -1.59 10.93
N ILE A 65 -8.62 -2.44 10.06
CA ILE A 65 -7.25 -2.31 9.51
C ILE A 65 -7.08 -0.93 8.85
N LEU A 66 -8.01 -0.53 7.98
CA LEU A 66 -7.98 0.77 7.31
C LEU A 66 -8.10 1.93 8.30
N LYS A 67 -8.94 1.82 9.33
CA LYS A 67 -9.05 2.82 10.40
C LYS A 67 -7.74 2.96 11.17
N CYS A 68 -7.09 1.85 11.52
CA CYS A 68 -5.81 1.86 12.22
C CYS A 68 -4.70 2.45 11.36
N ALA A 69 -4.66 2.16 10.05
CA ALA A 69 -3.68 2.74 9.14
C ALA A 69 -3.85 4.27 9.00
N LYS A 70 -5.09 4.74 8.87
CA LYS A 70 -5.40 6.18 8.87
C LYS A 70 -5.00 6.85 10.18
N LYS A 71 -5.34 6.24 11.32
CA LYS A 71 -4.95 6.75 12.64
C LYS A 71 -3.43 6.77 12.80
N LEU A 72 -2.72 5.75 12.31
CA LEU A 72 -1.26 5.71 12.35
C LEU A 72 -0.67 6.87 11.56
N LYS A 73 -1.19 7.17 10.36
CA LYS A 73 -0.77 8.30 9.52
C LYS A 73 -0.96 9.66 10.19
N GLN A 74 -1.95 9.80 11.07
CA GLN A 74 -2.16 11.03 11.85
C GLN A 74 -1.17 11.17 13.01
N ILE A 75 -0.91 10.10 13.76
CA ILE A 75 -0.05 10.17 14.96
C ILE A 75 1.44 10.01 14.68
N ASP A 76 1.77 9.34 13.57
CA ASP A 76 3.13 9.09 13.10
C ASP A 76 3.09 8.99 11.56
N PRO A 77 3.17 10.13 10.88
CA PRO A 77 3.03 10.21 9.42
C PRO A 77 3.99 9.27 8.66
N ILE A 78 5.25 9.15 9.10
CA ILE A 78 6.24 8.26 8.47
C ILE A 78 5.78 6.81 8.56
N SER A 79 5.46 6.33 9.76
CA SER A 79 4.99 4.94 9.95
C SER A 79 3.67 4.69 9.24
N GLY A 80 2.77 5.67 9.21
CA GLY A 80 1.46 5.55 8.59
C GLY A 80 1.52 5.53 7.06
N TRP A 81 2.37 6.34 6.44
CA TRP A 81 2.61 6.28 5.00
C TRP A 81 3.32 4.98 4.59
N PHE A 82 4.24 4.48 5.41
CA PHE A 82 4.84 3.16 5.18
C PHE A 82 3.77 2.06 5.15
N VAL A 83 2.87 2.04 6.14
CA VAL A 83 1.75 1.07 6.18
C VAL A 83 0.77 1.27 5.02
N HIS A 84 0.51 2.52 4.63
CA HIS A 84 -0.34 2.85 3.47
C HIS A 84 0.20 2.23 2.19
N LEU A 85 1.50 2.39 1.90
CA LEU A 85 2.12 1.79 0.72
C LEU A 85 2.08 0.26 0.75
N LEU A 86 2.23 -0.37 1.93
CA LEU A 86 2.05 -1.82 2.06
C LEU A 86 0.62 -2.27 1.76
N LEU A 87 -0.39 -1.47 2.12
CA LEU A 87 -1.80 -1.79 1.88
C LEU A 87 -2.16 -1.76 0.39
N ILE A 88 -1.59 -0.81 -0.36
CA ILE A 88 -1.92 -0.62 -1.79
C ILE A 88 -1.03 -1.45 -2.73
N SER A 89 0.10 -1.97 -2.26
CA SER A 89 1.05 -2.72 -3.10
C SER A 89 1.17 -4.20 -2.75
N GLY A 90 0.80 -4.58 -1.53
CA GLY A 90 1.04 -5.91 -1.00
C GLY A 90 2.51 -6.31 -0.89
N CYS A 91 3.45 -5.36 -1.00
CA CYS A 91 4.87 -5.60 -0.76
C CYS A 91 5.11 -6.11 0.66
N ARG A 92 6.23 -6.82 0.87
CA ARG A 92 6.73 -7.11 2.22
C ARG A 92 7.34 -5.83 2.80
N GLY A 93 7.27 -5.69 4.12
CA GLY A 93 7.93 -4.56 4.81
C GLY A 93 9.42 -4.46 4.44
N THR A 94 10.12 -5.59 4.39
CA THR A 94 11.55 -5.67 4.06
C THR A 94 11.87 -5.34 2.60
N GLU A 95 10.89 -5.44 1.70
CA GLU A 95 11.04 -5.02 0.29
C GLU A 95 10.89 -3.49 0.21
N LEU A 96 9.84 -2.94 0.83
CA LEU A 96 9.58 -1.50 0.84
C LEU A 96 10.65 -0.70 1.62
N GLN A 97 11.17 -1.24 2.71
CA GLN A 97 12.22 -0.62 3.53
C GLN A 97 13.52 -0.32 2.73
N LYS A 98 13.79 -1.11 1.68
CA LYS A 98 15.01 -0.98 0.87
C LYS A 98 14.89 0.02 -0.27
N VAL A 99 13.69 0.54 -0.53
CA VAL A 99 13.43 1.51 -1.60
C VAL A 99 14.23 2.78 -1.36
N LYS A 100 15.01 3.17 -2.35
CA LYS A 100 15.79 4.41 -2.36
C LYS A 100 15.06 5.50 -3.13
N MET A 101 15.45 6.76 -2.89
CA MET A 101 14.90 7.90 -3.64
C MET A 101 15.16 7.78 -5.15
N GLN A 102 16.30 7.18 -5.54
CA GLN A 102 16.64 6.90 -6.95
C GLN A 102 15.76 5.83 -7.61
N ASP A 103 15.04 5.02 -6.84
CA ASP A 103 14.14 3.97 -7.36
C ASP A 103 12.76 4.56 -7.73
N ILE A 104 12.62 5.88 -7.64
CA ILE A 104 11.37 6.62 -7.84
C ILE A 104 11.50 7.52 -9.07
N SER A 105 10.56 7.41 -9.99
CA SER A 105 10.48 8.25 -11.18
C SER A 105 9.10 8.89 -11.29
N SER A 106 9.04 10.18 -11.63
CA SER A 106 7.78 10.82 -11.98
C SER A 106 7.44 10.61 -13.45
N PHE A 107 6.16 10.63 -13.78
CA PHE A 107 5.68 10.67 -15.15
C PHE A 107 4.39 11.48 -15.24
N LEU A 108 4.17 12.12 -16.39
CA LEU A 108 2.94 12.84 -16.68
C LEU A 108 1.90 11.84 -17.22
N SER A 109 0.77 11.72 -16.54
CA SER A 109 -0.34 10.88 -17.03
C SER A 109 -1.02 11.51 -18.25
N LYS A 110 -1.77 10.68 -19.00
CA LYS A 110 -2.63 11.12 -20.12
C LYS A 110 -3.64 12.20 -19.69
N THR A 111 -3.94 12.31 -18.39
CA THR A 111 -4.85 13.32 -17.81
C THR A 111 -4.16 14.60 -17.35
N GLY A 112 -2.86 14.78 -17.67
CA GLY A 112 -2.08 15.95 -17.23
C GLY A 112 -1.67 15.94 -15.76
N LYS A 113 -1.99 14.86 -15.02
CA LYS A 113 -1.61 14.71 -13.61
C LYS A 113 -0.24 14.05 -13.49
N THR A 114 0.65 14.62 -12.67
CA THR A 114 1.92 14.01 -12.30
C THR A 114 1.70 12.82 -11.37
N LEU A 115 2.25 11.67 -11.74
CA LEU A 115 2.25 10.45 -10.96
C LEU A 115 3.69 10.04 -10.65
N TYR A 116 3.87 9.27 -9.59
CA TYR A 116 5.16 8.74 -9.17
C TYR A 116 5.12 7.22 -9.18
N THR A 117 6.08 6.62 -9.87
CA THR A 117 6.32 5.18 -9.89
C THR A 117 7.45 4.86 -8.92
N ILE A 118 7.17 4.03 -7.94
CA ILE A 118 8.13 3.50 -6.99
C ILE A 118 8.47 2.06 -7.41
N LYS A 119 9.73 1.83 -7.81
CA LYS A 119 10.23 0.50 -8.17
C LYS A 119 10.70 -0.24 -6.93
N VAL A 120 10.07 -1.38 -6.64
CA VAL A 120 10.39 -2.23 -5.49
C VAL A 120 11.03 -3.52 -5.99
N ASN A 121 12.29 -3.73 -5.61
CA ASN A 121 13.00 -4.96 -5.91
C ASN A 121 12.51 -6.10 -5.02
N VAL A 122 11.98 -7.14 -5.65
CA VAL A 122 11.50 -8.34 -4.97
C VAL A 122 12.38 -9.52 -5.36
N ALA A 123 13.15 -10.02 -4.39
CA ALA A 123 13.93 -11.23 -4.55
C ALA A 123 12.99 -12.45 -4.66
N LYS A 124 13.17 -13.26 -5.70
CA LYS A 124 12.56 -14.58 -5.84
C LYS A 124 13.60 -15.68 -5.56
N LYS A 125 13.10 -16.92 -5.41
CA LYS A 125 13.96 -18.11 -5.35
C LYS A 125 14.82 -18.21 -6.62
N ARG A 126 16.04 -18.76 -6.49
CA ARG A 126 17.00 -18.99 -7.60
C ARG A 126 17.55 -17.71 -8.25
N ASN A 127 17.91 -16.70 -7.44
CA ASN A 127 18.55 -15.45 -7.88
C ASN A 127 17.80 -14.63 -8.95
N THR A 128 16.51 -14.89 -9.16
CA THR A 128 15.69 -14.06 -10.03
C THR A 128 15.14 -12.89 -9.23
N SER A 129 15.32 -11.67 -9.71
CA SER A 129 14.63 -10.49 -9.18
C SER A 129 13.44 -10.14 -10.06
N CYS A 130 12.33 -9.72 -9.46
CA CYS A 130 11.28 -9.02 -10.18
C CYS A 130 11.10 -7.62 -9.59
N ILE A 131 10.84 -6.65 -10.47
CA ILE A 131 10.47 -5.30 -10.06
C ILE A 131 8.95 -5.28 -9.90
N ARG A 132 8.47 -4.78 -8.76
CA ARG A 132 7.08 -4.38 -8.59
C ARG A 132 7.00 -2.87 -8.66
N GLU A 133 6.04 -2.37 -9.40
CA GLU A 133 5.81 -0.93 -9.51
C GLU A 133 4.61 -0.54 -8.64
N ILE A 134 4.80 0.48 -7.81
CA ILE A 134 3.74 1.11 -7.04
C ILE A 134 3.53 2.50 -7.63
N VAL A 135 2.32 2.80 -8.07
CA VAL A 135 1.96 4.12 -8.58
C VAL A 135 1.22 4.89 -7.50
N ILE A 136 1.70 6.10 -7.19
CA ILE A 136 1.03 7.05 -6.29
C ILE A 136 0.91 8.42 -6.96
N ASN A 137 -0.03 9.24 -6.50
CA ASN A 137 -0.19 10.59 -7.03
C ASN A 137 0.81 11.57 -6.39
N SER A 138 0.89 12.78 -6.94
CA SER A 138 1.76 13.84 -6.41
C SER A 138 1.44 14.21 -4.96
N GLU A 139 0.17 14.33 -4.60
CA GLU A 139 -0.24 14.67 -3.22
C GLU A 139 0.26 13.64 -2.19
N GLU A 140 0.16 12.36 -2.51
CA GLU A 140 0.65 11.27 -1.66
C GLU A 140 2.18 11.31 -1.56
N PHE A 141 2.88 11.55 -2.67
CA PHE A 141 4.34 11.66 -2.68
C PHE A 141 4.80 12.86 -1.83
N GLU A 142 4.25 14.04 -2.07
CA GLU A 142 4.61 15.25 -1.32
C GLU A 142 4.27 15.14 0.18
N ALA A 143 3.19 14.45 0.53
CA ALA A 143 2.86 14.19 1.93
C ALA A 143 3.90 13.28 2.61
N ILE A 144 4.48 12.30 1.89
CA ILE A 144 5.59 11.48 2.39
C ILE A 144 6.86 12.33 2.56
N GLN A 145 7.16 13.19 1.59
CA GLN A 145 8.32 14.08 1.65
C GLN A 145 8.22 15.05 2.84
N THR A 146 7.05 15.66 3.01
CA THR A 146 6.75 16.59 4.11
C THR A 146 6.84 15.90 5.47
N ALA A 147 6.29 14.69 5.60
CA ALA A 147 6.37 13.91 6.84
C ALA A 147 7.82 13.71 7.31
N HIS A 148 8.73 13.41 6.38
CA HIS A 148 10.14 13.27 6.69
C HIS A 148 10.84 14.60 6.96
N LYS A 149 10.55 15.63 6.17
CA LYS A 149 11.08 16.98 6.37
C LYS A 149 10.79 17.46 7.80
N ASN A 150 9.53 17.40 8.22
CA ASN A 150 9.11 17.82 9.55
C ASN A 150 9.81 17.00 10.65
N HIS A 151 9.85 15.66 10.49
CA HIS A 151 10.49 14.79 11.48
C HIS A 151 11.98 15.06 11.70
N PHE A 152 12.71 15.46 10.64
CA PHE A 152 14.12 15.79 10.76
C PHE A 152 14.33 17.22 11.28
N GLN A 153 13.50 18.17 10.83
CA GLN A 153 13.55 19.56 11.31
C GLN A 153 13.27 19.67 12.81
N GLU A 154 12.25 18.96 13.32
CA GLU A 154 11.94 18.88 14.76
C GLU A 154 13.11 18.36 15.61
N LYS A 155 14.03 17.62 14.99
CA LYS A 155 15.22 17.06 15.64
C LYS A 155 16.51 17.82 15.32
N THR A 156 16.42 18.91 14.56
CA THR A 156 17.57 19.70 14.09
C THR A 156 18.54 18.86 13.25
N LEU A 157 18.01 18.00 12.38
CA LEU A 157 18.77 17.06 11.54
C LEU A 157 18.67 17.39 10.06
N ASP A 158 19.69 17.00 9.29
CA ASP A 158 19.69 17.09 7.83
C ASP A 158 18.53 16.28 7.25
N SER A 159 17.78 16.89 6.33
CA SER A 159 16.60 16.31 5.71
C SER A 159 16.89 15.45 4.46
N ARG A 160 18.15 15.47 3.97
CA ARG A 160 18.58 14.61 2.86
C ARG A 160 18.45 13.14 3.24
N ARG A 161 17.88 12.35 2.32
CA ARG A 161 17.60 10.91 2.52
C ARG A 161 18.08 10.07 1.34
N THR A 162 18.61 8.91 1.67
CA THR A 162 18.91 7.84 0.70
C THR A 162 17.67 6.98 0.47
N TYR A 163 16.96 6.62 1.53
CA TYR A 163 15.79 5.74 1.50
C TYR A 163 14.49 6.53 1.48
N LEU A 164 13.47 6.02 0.77
CA LEU A 164 12.13 6.59 0.79
C LEU A 164 11.60 6.69 2.22
N PHE A 165 11.82 5.67 3.04
CA PHE A 165 11.58 5.72 4.48
C PHE A 165 12.89 5.52 5.23
N GLN A 166 13.30 6.56 5.94
CA GLN A 166 14.58 6.62 6.65
C GLN A 166 14.39 6.96 8.13
N LYS A 167 15.26 6.40 8.98
CA LYS A 167 15.47 6.90 10.35
C LYS A 167 16.08 8.31 10.33
N SER A 168 16.06 8.97 11.48
CA SER A 168 16.66 10.30 11.67
C SER A 168 18.18 10.33 11.67
N LYS A 169 18.87 9.19 11.67
CA LYS A 169 20.33 9.17 11.68
C LYS A 169 20.87 9.44 10.27
N HIS A 170 21.54 10.57 10.07
CA HIS A 170 22.38 10.84 8.90
C HIS A 170 23.77 10.24 9.23
N LYS A 171 24.31 9.33 8.40
CA LYS A 171 25.63 8.67 8.51
C LYS A 171 25.77 7.30 9.24
N PHE A 172 24.70 6.58 9.60
CA PHE A 172 24.86 5.19 10.07
C PHE A 172 24.81 4.16 8.93
N LYS A 173 25.50 3.02 9.13
CA LYS A 173 25.58 1.87 8.18
C LYS A 173 24.21 1.22 7.89
N ASP A 174 23.15 1.60 8.61
CA ASP A 174 21.78 1.23 8.33
C ASP A 174 20.78 2.34 8.72
N ASN A 175 20.54 3.27 7.80
CA ASN A 175 19.56 4.35 7.99
C ASN A 175 18.14 3.95 7.61
N GLN A 176 17.90 2.70 7.22
CA GLN A 176 16.56 2.24 6.83
C GLN A 176 15.58 2.37 8.00
N ILE A 177 14.31 2.63 7.68
CA ILE A 177 13.25 2.71 8.69
C ILE A 177 13.15 1.42 9.50
N ASP A 178 12.87 1.51 10.80
CA ASP A 178 12.70 0.32 11.65
C ASP A 178 11.31 -0.31 11.44
N ILE A 179 11.25 -1.38 10.65
CA ILE A 179 10.01 -2.13 10.41
C ILE A 179 9.47 -2.74 11.71
N VAL A 180 10.33 -3.18 12.62
CA VAL A 180 9.90 -3.79 13.90
C VAL A 180 9.17 -2.73 14.73
N HIS A 181 9.70 -1.51 14.77
CA HIS A 181 9.04 -0.38 15.44
C HIS A 181 7.68 -0.04 14.80
N ILE A 182 7.62 0.06 13.48
CA ILE A 182 6.36 0.31 12.76
C ILE A 182 5.35 -0.81 13.04
N SER A 183 5.80 -2.06 12.98
CA SER A 183 5.01 -3.26 13.24
C SER A 183 4.41 -3.22 14.65
N LYS A 184 5.20 -2.85 15.68
CA LYS A 184 4.73 -2.67 17.06
C LYS A 184 3.68 -1.56 17.16
N LYS A 185 3.94 -0.38 16.59
CA LYS A 185 2.98 0.75 16.58
C LYS A 185 1.65 0.37 15.94
N PHE A 186 1.70 -0.23 14.75
CA PHE A 186 0.49 -0.64 14.03
C PHE A 186 -0.27 -1.74 14.79
N LYS A 187 0.44 -2.75 15.30
CA LYS A 187 -0.14 -3.82 16.12
C LYS A 187 -0.81 -3.30 17.39
N ASN A 188 -0.23 -2.31 18.05
CA ASN A 188 -0.83 -1.68 19.22
C ASN A 188 -2.15 -0.97 18.88
N LEU A 189 -2.21 -0.27 17.74
CA LEU A 189 -3.47 0.34 17.27
C LEU A 189 -4.54 -0.69 16.94
N LEU A 190 -4.14 -1.81 16.30
CA LEU A 190 -5.03 -2.93 16.00
C LEU A 190 -5.62 -3.52 17.29
N LYS A 191 -4.76 -3.82 18.29
CA LYS A 191 -5.18 -4.33 19.61
C LYS A 191 -6.14 -3.37 20.31
N LYS A 192 -5.79 -2.08 20.39
CA LYS A 192 -6.66 -1.03 20.98
C LYS A 192 -8.01 -0.91 20.29
N SER A 193 -8.11 -1.29 19.02
CA SER A 193 -9.35 -1.26 18.24
C SER A 193 -10.15 -2.58 18.32
N GLY A 194 -9.70 -3.55 19.12
CA GLY A 194 -10.38 -4.83 19.32
C GLY A 194 -9.96 -5.93 18.34
N PHE A 195 -8.85 -5.79 17.64
CA PHE A 195 -8.32 -6.82 16.74
C PHE A 195 -7.65 -7.94 17.55
N ARG A 196 -8.25 -9.13 17.54
CA ARG A 196 -7.84 -10.27 18.40
C ARG A 196 -6.63 -11.04 17.88
N VAL A 197 -6.31 -10.94 16.58
CA VAL A 197 -5.27 -11.77 15.95
C VAL A 197 -3.90 -11.14 16.12
N ASN A 198 -2.91 -11.98 16.47
CA ASN A 198 -1.51 -11.59 16.67
C ASN A 198 -0.73 -11.34 15.36
N LYS A 199 -1.31 -10.60 14.41
CA LYS A 199 -0.70 -10.26 13.12
C LYS A 199 -0.50 -8.74 13.01
N SER A 200 0.54 -8.31 12.30
CA SER A 200 0.85 -6.89 12.07
C SER A 200 0.87 -6.56 10.57
N LEU A 201 2.03 -6.29 9.98
CA LEU A 201 2.19 -5.83 8.60
C LEU A 201 1.79 -6.87 7.56
N HIS A 202 1.82 -8.16 7.90
CA HIS A 202 1.30 -9.22 7.03
C HIS A 202 -0.18 -9.04 6.69
N LEU A 203 -0.96 -8.37 7.55
CA LEU A 203 -2.36 -8.04 7.26
C LEU A 203 -2.50 -7.16 6.03
N CYS A 204 -1.56 -6.25 5.78
CA CYS A 204 -1.58 -5.36 4.62
C CYS A 204 -1.51 -6.17 3.32
N ARG A 205 -0.57 -7.10 3.24
CA ARG A 205 -0.44 -8.01 2.08
C ARG A 205 -1.65 -8.91 1.90
N ASN A 206 -2.19 -9.44 2.99
CA ASN A 206 -3.39 -10.30 2.93
C ASN A 206 -4.60 -9.50 2.42
N LEU A 207 -4.75 -8.25 2.87
CA LEU A 207 -5.81 -7.37 2.40
C LEU A 207 -5.65 -7.05 0.91
N PHE A 208 -4.44 -6.70 0.48
CA PHE A 208 -4.14 -6.47 -0.92
C PHE A 208 -4.50 -7.68 -1.79
N ILE A 209 -4.04 -8.88 -1.42
CA ILE A 209 -4.35 -10.12 -2.15
C ILE A 209 -5.87 -10.39 -2.15
N SER A 210 -6.56 -10.15 -1.03
CA SER A 210 -8.02 -10.30 -0.94
C SER A 210 -8.72 -9.39 -1.94
N ASN A 211 -8.31 -8.12 -2.01
CA ASN A 211 -8.89 -7.15 -2.93
C ASN A 211 -8.63 -7.55 -4.38
N LEU A 212 -7.41 -7.97 -4.73
CA LEU A 212 -7.11 -8.46 -6.08
C LEU A 212 -7.99 -9.63 -6.51
N LYS A 213 -8.26 -10.57 -5.59
CA LYS A 213 -9.13 -11.72 -5.87
C LYS A 213 -10.57 -11.26 -6.11
N SER A 214 -11.09 -10.35 -5.29
CA SER A 214 -12.44 -9.82 -5.46
C SER A 214 -12.60 -9.05 -6.78
N THR A 215 -11.66 -8.17 -7.12
CA THR A 215 -11.69 -7.41 -8.38
C THR A 215 -11.52 -8.33 -9.60
N ARG A 216 -10.64 -9.33 -9.54
CA ARG A 216 -10.46 -10.29 -10.63
C ARG A 216 -11.73 -11.13 -10.86
N LEU A 217 -12.41 -11.56 -9.80
CA LEU A 217 -13.68 -12.29 -9.93
C LEU A 217 -14.76 -11.42 -10.59
N GLN A 218 -14.80 -10.12 -10.30
CA GLN A 218 -15.71 -9.17 -10.94
C GLN A 218 -15.45 -9.04 -12.46
N PHE A 219 -14.19 -9.15 -12.90
CA PHE A 219 -13.83 -9.13 -14.32
C PHE A 219 -14.19 -10.38 -15.11
N PHE A 220 -14.21 -11.55 -14.47
CA PHE A 220 -14.58 -12.82 -15.13
C PHE A 220 -16.08 -13.13 -15.03
N SER A 221 -16.84 -12.30 -14.32
CA SER A 221 -18.30 -12.45 -14.15
C SER A 221 -19.10 -11.45 -15.00
N ASN A 222 -18.42 -10.66 -15.84
CA ASN A 222 -19.01 -9.69 -16.77
C ASN A 222 -18.71 -10.11 -18.21
#